data_AF-A0A432F8W9-F1
#
_entry.id   AF-A0A432F8W9-F1
#
_cell.length_a   1.000
_cell.length_b   1.000
_cell.length_c   1.000
_cell.angle_alpha   90.00
_cell.angle_beta   90.00
_cell.angle_gamma   90.00
#
_symmetry.space_group_name_H-M   'P 1'
#
loop_
_entity.id
_entity.type
_entity.pdbx_description
1 polymer ?
#
loop_
_entity_poly.entity_id
_entity_poly.type
_entity_poly.pdbx_seq_one_letter_code
_entity_poly.pdbx_strand_id
1 'polypeptide(L)'
;MIPIFAHLWFLYCLVWLVAGFAVVAWIARKLNWKPVPAWFVASPLRLLWLVPLTFVPQFFMVTTFGPDTAASPIPWPPMLAYYAVFFGFGALCHGQEAFEKKVGRLWPVSLLLAIPALLLGLHWFGLRGSLFFTSASNHLPDLLANHLLCTLFSVLYAWLMVFGFIGLFRRFFSSGNRRIRYVSDSSYWLYLVHLPPIMLLQIWMADWPWPGAVKVLGICAVSTAALLVIYEYAVRYTFIGAMLNGRKTRRDTGSPG
;
A
#
# COMPACT_ATOMS: atom_id res chain seq x y z
N MET A 1 -24.17 3.52 -13.42
CA MET A 1 -24.08 3.68 -11.95
C MET A 1 -22.65 4.04 -11.61
N ILE A 2 -22.40 5.18 -10.94
CA ILE A 2 -21.04 5.55 -10.50
C ILE A 2 -20.64 4.54 -9.43
N PRO A 3 -19.54 3.79 -9.60
CA PRO A 3 -19.14 2.78 -8.62
C PRO A 3 -18.43 3.48 -7.44
N ILE A 4 -19.20 4.26 -6.66
CA ILE A 4 -18.72 5.04 -5.51
C ILE A 4 -18.04 4.15 -4.46
N PHE A 5 -18.33 2.85 -4.43
CA PHE A 5 -17.71 1.92 -3.48
C PHE A 5 -16.50 1.18 -4.04
N ALA A 6 -16.19 1.31 -5.34
CA ALA A 6 -15.09 0.57 -5.95
C ALA A 6 -13.72 0.98 -5.40
N HIS A 7 -13.52 2.24 -4.97
CA HIS A 7 -12.26 2.67 -4.38
C HIS A 7 -12.05 2.16 -2.95
N LEU A 8 -13.11 1.68 -2.30
CA LEU A 8 -13.07 1.06 -0.97
C LEU A 8 -12.58 -0.39 -0.99
N TRP A 9 -12.15 -0.91 -2.15
CA TRP A 9 -11.64 -2.28 -2.31
C TRP A 9 -10.57 -2.64 -1.26
N PHE A 10 -9.69 -1.71 -0.94
CA PHE A 10 -8.66 -1.90 0.08
C PHE A 10 -9.27 -2.15 1.47
N LEU A 11 -10.34 -1.44 1.84
CA LEU A 11 -11.02 -1.61 3.11
C LEU A 11 -11.71 -2.97 3.20
N TYR A 12 -12.36 -3.42 2.12
CA TYR A 12 -12.95 -4.76 2.08
C TYR A 12 -11.89 -5.85 2.25
N CYS A 13 -10.76 -5.73 1.54
CA CYS A 13 -9.62 -6.63 1.75
C CYS A 13 -9.14 -6.60 3.20
N LEU A 14 -9.01 -5.41 3.81
CA LEU A 14 -8.55 -5.28 5.19
C LEU A 14 -9.49 -5.99 6.19
N VAL A 15 -10.81 -5.86 6.02
CA VAL A 15 -11.79 -6.56 6.86
C VAL A 15 -11.60 -8.08 6.79
N TRP A 16 -11.46 -8.63 5.59
CA TRP A 16 -11.21 -10.06 5.38
C TRP A 16 -9.87 -10.52 5.98
N LEU A 17 -8.81 -9.72 5.81
CA LEU A 17 -7.48 -10.04 6.37
C LEU A 17 -7.47 -10.01 7.89
N VAL A 18 -8.14 -9.03 8.51
CA VAL A 18 -8.26 -8.93 9.97
C VAL A 18 -9.09 -10.08 10.53
N ALA A 19 -10.20 -10.44 9.88
CA ALA A 19 -11.01 -11.60 10.25
C ALA A 19 -10.20 -12.89 10.17
N GLY A 20 -9.46 -13.10 9.07
CA GLY A 20 -8.57 -14.25 8.91
C GLY A 20 -7.46 -14.28 9.96
N PHE A 21 -6.84 -13.13 10.26
CA PHE A 21 -5.83 -13.02 11.30
C PHE A 21 -6.38 -13.35 12.69
N ALA A 22 -7.60 -12.89 13.02
CA ALA A 22 -8.25 -13.22 14.29
C ALA A 22 -8.47 -14.73 14.45
N VAL A 23 -8.90 -15.41 13.38
CA VAL A 23 -9.05 -16.88 13.36
C VAL A 23 -7.70 -17.56 13.57
N VAL A 24 -6.66 -17.16 12.82
CA VAL A 24 -5.31 -17.73 12.96
C VAL A 24 -4.76 -17.50 14.37
N ALA A 25 -4.93 -16.30 14.93
CA ALA A 25 -4.49 -15.99 16.29
C ALA A 25 -5.25 -16.79 17.36
N TRP A 26 -6.56 -17.04 17.15
CA TRP A 26 -7.35 -17.90 18.03
C TRP A 26 -6.86 -19.35 17.99
N ILE A 27 -6.59 -19.90 16.80
CA ILE A 27 -6.05 -21.25 16.62
C ILE A 27 -4.65 -21.36 17.22
N ALA A 28 -3.76 -20.40 16.95
CA ALA A 28 -2.40 -20.36 17.46
C ALA A 28 -2.37 -20.36 19.00
N ARG A 29 -3.28 -19.62 19.64
CA ARG A 29 -3.46 -19.66 21.10
C ARG A 29 -3.96 -21.02 21.58
N LYS A 30 -4.95 -21.60 20.90
CA LYS A 30 -5.51 -22.92 21.27
C LYS A 30 -4.48 -24.06 21.15
N LEU A 31 -3.58 -23.96 20.17
CA LEU A 31 -2.54 -24.95 19.89
C LEU A 31 -1.18 -24.62 20.53
N ASN A 32 -1.09 -23.55 21.34
CA ASN A 32 0.16 -23.09 21.96
C ASN A 32 1.33 -22.95 20.97
N TRP A 33 1.05 -22.39 19.79
CA TRP A 33 2.09 -22.16 18.79
C TRP A 33 3.15 -21.20 19.33
N LYS A 34 4.42 -21.60 19.19
CA LYS A 34 5.55 -20.75 19.57
C LYS A 34 5.64 -19.57 18.60
N PRO A 35 5.96 -18.35 19.09
CA PRO A 35 6.13 -17.20 18.23
C PRO A 35 7.26 -17.44 17.23
N VAL A 36 7.12 -16.88 16.03
CA VAL A 36 8.15 -16.94 14.99
C VAL A 36 9.43 -16.26 15.53
N PRO A 37 10.61 -16.90 15.42
CA PRO A 37 11.83 -16.31 15.95
C PRO A 37 12.17 -14.95 15.32
N ALA A 38 12.58 -13.99 16.14
CA ALA A 38 12.92 -12.63 15.67
C ALA A 38 14.05 -12.62 14.62
N TRP A 39 14.97 -13.59 14.67
CA TRP A 39 16.05 -13.70 13.68
C TRP A 39 15.51 -14.01 12.27
N PHE A 40 14.40 -14.74 12.16
CA PHE A 40 13.79 -15.13 10.88
C PHE A 40 13.17 -13.90 10.17
N VAL A 41 12.58 -12.99 10.94
CA VAL A 41 11.93 -11.77 10.45
C VAL A 41 12.94 -10.62 10.24
N ALA A 42 13.94 -10.51 11.13
CA ALA A 42 14.94 -9.44 11.10
C ALA A 42 16.12 -9.71 10.15
N SER A 43 16.24 -10.92 9.60
CA SER A 43 17.33 -11.28 8.68
C SER A 43 17.16 -10.61 7.31
N PRO A 44 18.25 -10.16 6.65
CA PRO A 44 18.19 -9.68 5.26
C PRO A 44 17.75 -10.80 4.29
N LEU A 45 17.96 -12.07 4.66
CA LEU A 45 17.53 -13.23 3.89
C LEU A 45 16.00 -13.43 3.87
N ARG A 46 15.24 -12.60 4.57
CA ARG A 46 13.76 -12.67 4.56
C ARG A 46 13.17 -12.55 3.15
N LEU A 47 13.85 -11.83 2.26
CA LEU A 47 13.42 -11.72 0.86
C LEU A 47 13.39 -13.09 0.17
N LEU A 48 14.23 -14.05 0.58
CA LEU A 48 14.25 -15.39 -0.01
C LEU A 48 12.96 -16.18 0.23
N TRP A 49 12.26 -15.95 1.33
CA TRP A 49 10.97 -16.60 1.58
C TRP A 49 9.78 -15.70 1.23
N LEU A 50 9.91 -14.39 1.42
CA LEU A 50 8.86 -13.43 1.08
C LEU A 50 8.61 -13.37 -0.42
N VAL A 51 9.67 -13.30 -1.24
CA VAL A 51 9.54 -13.16 -2.69
C VAL A 51 8.79 -14.35 -3.30
N PRO A 52 9.18 -15.62 -3.08
CA PRO A 52 8.41 -16.76 -3.60
C PRO A 52 6.97 -16.79 -3.09
N LEU A 53 6.74 -16.45 -1.83
CA LEU A 53 5.41 -16.46 -1.23
C LEU A 53 4.49 -15.40 -1.87
N THR A 54 5.00 -14.21 -2.17
CA THR A 54 4.26 -13.17 -2.92
C THR A 54 4.23 -13.40 -4.42
N PHE A 55 5.18 -14.16 -4.97
CA PHE A 55 5.27 -14.45 -6.39
C PHE A 55 4.10 -15.30 -6.87
N VAL A 56 3.75 -16.34 -6.13
CA VAL A 56 2.65 -17.25 -6.49
C VAL A 56 1.33 -16.49 -6.76
N PRO A 57 0.80 -15.66 -5.83
CA PRO A 57 -0.42 -14.93 -6.12
C PRO A 57 -0.24 -13.84 -7.20
N GLN A 58 0.92 -13.19 -7.27
CA GLN A 58 1.21 -12.20 -8.32
C GLN A 58 1.24 -12.82 -9.72
N PHE A 59 1.69 -14.06 -9.85
CA PHE A 59 1.78 -14.76 -11.13
C PHE A 59 0.40 -14.95 -11.78
N PHE A 60 -0.66 -15.09 -10.99
CA PHE A 60 -2.03 -15.18 -11.50
C PHE A 60 -2.64 -13.80 -11.85
N MET A 61 -2.05 -12.70 -11.37
CA MET A 61 -2.49 -11.34 -11.66
C MET A 61 -1.79 -10.83 -12.92
N VAL A 62 -2.52 -10.85 -14.03
CA VAL A 62 -1.95 -10.73 -15.38
C VAL A 62 -2.24 -9.39 -16.05
N THR A 63 -3.08 -8.54 -15.46
CA THR A 63 -3.67 -7.42 -16.20
C THR A 63 -2.78 -6.18 -16.24
N THR A 64 -2.05 -5.92 -15.16
CA THR A 64 -1.26 -4.69 -15.01
C THR A 64 0.14 -4.98 -14.50
N PHE A 65 1.01 -3.96 -14.56
CA PHE A 65 2.28 -4.00 -13.85
C PHE A 65 2.01 -3.82 -12.34
N GLY A 66 1.92 -4.94 -11.62
CA GLY A 66 1.59 -4.97 -10.20
C GLY A 66 0.30 -5.76 -9.91
N PRO A 67 -0.21 -5.70 -8.68
CA PRO A 67 -1.41 -6.43 -8.30
C PRO A 67 -2.66 -5.84 -8.97
N ASP A 68 -3.55 -6.71 -9.42
CA ASP A 68 -4.82 -6.31 -10.01
C ASP A 68 -5.73 -5.64 -8.95
N THR A 69 -6.57 -4.69 -9.38
CA THR A 69 -7.59 -4.07 -8.53
C THR A 69 -8.96 -4.66 -8.82
N ALA A 70 -9.57 -5.31 -7.84
CA ALA A 70 -10.95 -5.81 -7.96
C ALA A 70 -11.94 -4.80 -7.36
N ALA A 71 -12.88 -4.31 -8.17
CA ALA A 71 -13.98 -3.44 -7.73
C ALA A 71 -15.18 -4.20 -7.13
N SER A 72 -14.95 -5.42 -6.64
CA SER A 72 -16.00 -6.30 -6.08
C SER A 72 -15.88 -6.41 -4.56
N PRO A 73 -17.00 -6.45 -3.80
CA PRO A 73 -17.00 -6.69 -2.36
C PRO A 73 -16.36 -8.04 -1.96
N ILE A 74 -16.42 -9.02 -2.86
CA ILE A 74 -15.73 -10.30 -2.68
C ILE A 74 -14.38 -10.20 -3.39
N PRO A 75 -13.26 -10.12 -2.65
CA PRO A 75 -11.95 -9.98 -3.26
C PRO A 75 -11.57 -11.27 -3.98
N TRP A 76 -10.93 -11.12 -5.14
CA TRP A 76 -10.43 -12.26 -5.91
C TRP A 76 -9.36 -13.00 -5.08
N PRO A 77 -9.37 -14.35 -4.98
CA PRO A 77 -8.49 -15.07 -4.06
C PRO A 77 -6.98 -14.81 -4.25
N PRO A 78 -6.42 -14.74 -5.48
CA PRO A 78 -5.00 -14.41 -5.66
C PRO A 78 -4.65 -13.01 -5.14
N MET A 79 -5.53 -12.03 -5.36
CA MET A 79 -5.37 -10.67 -4.86
C MET A 79 -5.39 -10.64 -3.33
N LEU A 80 -6.36 -11.31 -2.69
CA LEU A 80 -6.42 -11.40 -1.23
C LEU A 80 -5.18 -12.09 -0.66
N ALA A 81 -4.73 -13.19 -1.27
CA ALA A 81 -3.53 -13.91 -0.87
C ALA A 81 -2.28 -13.03 -0.99
N TYR A 82 -2.14 -12.25 -2.08
CA TYR A 82 -1.04 -11.30 -2.24
C TYR A 82 -0.98 -10.31 -1.07
N TYR A 83 -2.08 -9.62 -0.77
CA TYR A 83 -2.13 -8.66 0.34
C TYR A 83 -2.01 -9.33 1.72
N ALA A 84 -2.45 -10.58 1.87
CA ALA A 84 -2.29 -11.36 3.11
C ALA A 84 -0.83 -11.57 3.47
N VAL A 85 0.06 -11.74 2.49
CA VAL A 85 1.50 -11.88 2.76
C VAL A 85 2.07 -10.60 3.35
N PHE A 86 1.74 -9.43 2.78
CA PHE A 86 2.18 -8.14 3.31
C PHE A 86 1.62 -7.86 4.70
N PHE A 87 0.33 -8.11 4.89
CA PHE A 87 -0.34 -7.92 6.19
C PHE A 87 0.26 -8.86 7.25
N GLY A 88 0.39 -10.15 6.94
CA GLY A 88 0.95 -11.15 7.83
C GLY A 88 2.40 -10.85 8.20
N PHE A 89 3.22 -10.45 7.23
CA PHE A 89 4.58 -10.00 7.52
C PHE A 89 4.61 -8.77 8.42
N GLY A 90 3.74 -7.77 8.18
CA GLY A 90 3.59 -6.61 9.05
C GLY A 90 3.21 -7.00 10.49
N ALA A 91 2.29 -7.95 10.65
CA ALA A 91 1.90 -8.49 11.96
C ALA A 91 3.07 -9.21 12.66
N LEU A 92 3.89 -9.96 11.92
CA LEU A 92 5.10 -10.60 12.46
C LEU A 92 6.15 -9.58 12.91
N CYS A 93 6.28 -8.45 12.20
CA CYS A 93 7.21 -7.38 12.56
C CYS A 93 6.80 -6.59 13.81
N HIS A 94 5.53 -6.67 14.22
CA HIS A 94 5.02 -5.93 15.36
C HIS A 94 5.77 -6.31 16.66
N GLY A 95 6.37 -5.32 17.33
CA GLY A 95 7.11 -5.52 18.58
C GLY A 95 8.57 -5.99 18.43
N GLN A 96 9.13 -6.07 17.21
CA GLN A 96 10.50 -6.54 16.99
C GLN A 96 11.54 -5.43 16.79
N GLU A 97 12.13 -4.90 17.86
CA GLU A 97 13.14 -3.82 17.81
C GLU A 97 14.37 -4.12 16.92
N ALA A 98 14.72 -5.40 16.75
CA ALA A 98 15.86 -5.80 15.91
C ALA A 98 15.59 -5.56 14.41
N PHE A 99 14.37 -5.83 13.95
CA PHE A 99 13.92 -5.54 12.59
C PHE A 99 13.94 -4.03 12.35
N GLU A 100 13.36 -3.32 13.30
CA GLU A 100 13.21 -1.88 13.34
C GLU A 100 14.52 -1.11 13.16
N LYS A 101 15.57 -1.49 13.92
CA LYS A 101 16.90 -0.85 13.81
C LYS A 101 17.62 -1.18 12.50
N LYS A 102 17.52 -2.43 12.02
CA LYS A 102 18.20 -2.87 10.79
C LYS A 102 17.60 -2.27 9.52
N VAL A 103 16.26 -2.25 9.41
CA VAL A 103 15.55 -1.68 8.25
C VAL A 103 15.81 -0.18 8.14
N GLY A 104 15.84 0.52 9.28
CA GLY A 104 16.18 1.95 9.33
C GLY A 104 17.61 2.29 8.86
N ARG A 105 18.52 1.32 8.73
CA ARG A 105 19.89 1.54 8.21
C ARG A 105 20.01 1.24 6.72
N LEU A 106 19.29 0.24 6.21
CA LEU A 106 19.40 -0.24 4.84
C LEU A 106 18.42 0.44 3.86
N TRP A 107 17.65 1.42 4.32
CA TRP A 107 16.65 2.11 3.51
C TRP A 107 17.18 2.70 2.18
N PRO A 108 18.38 3.34 2.11
CA PRO A 108 18.84 3.91 0.85
C PRO A 108 19.18 2.80 -0.14
N VAL A 109 19.77 1.71 0.34
CA VAL A 109 20.11 0.54 -0.50
C VAL A 109 18.84 -0.11 -1.03
N SER A 110 17.80 -0.25 -0.21
CA SER A 110 16.50 -0.78 -0.65
C SER A 110 15.86 0.10 -1.74
N LEU A 111 15.87 1.43 -1.57
CA LEU A 111 15.32 2.34 -2.59
C LEU A 111 16.19 2.38 -3.87
N LEU A 112 17.51 2.36 -3.72
CA LEU A 112 18.42 2.35 -4.87
C LEU A 112 18.24 1.09 -5.70
N LEU A 113 18.09 -0.08 -5.04
CA LEU A 113 17.83 -1.36 -5.72
C LEU A 113 16.40 -1.46 -6.27
N ALA A 114 15.44 -0.68 -5.77
CA ALA A 114 14.10 -0.64 -6.31
C ALA A 114 14.08 -0.07 -7.74
N ILE A 115 14.98 0.86 -8.07
CA ILE A 115 15.08 1.48 -9.40
C ILE A 115 15.37 0.44 -10.51
N PRO A 116 16.47 -0.35 -10.44
CA PRO A 116 16.72 -1.37 -11.47
C PRO A 116 15.63 -2.46 -11.46
N ALA A 117 15.06 -2.82 -10.30
CA ALA A 117 13.94 -3.75 -10.25
C ALA A 117 12.71 -3.22 -11.01
N LEU A 118 12.40 -1.92 -10.88
CA LEU A 118 11.34 -1.25 -11.63
C LEU A 118 11.64 -1.24 -13.14
N LEU A 119 12.84 -0.81 -13.54
CA LEU A 119 13.22 -0.72 -14.95
C LEU A 119 13.18 -2.08 -15.64
N LEU A 120 13.71 -3.13 -14.98
CA LEU A 120 13.64 -4.50 -15.47
C LEU A 120 12.20 -4.99 -15.52
N GLY A 121 11.41 -4.75 -14.46
CA GLY A 121 10.00 -5.11 -14.42
C GLY A 121 9.21 -4.50 -15.58
N LEU A 122 9.39 -3.21 -15.86
CA LEU A 122 8.74 -2.51 -16.97
C LEU A 122 9.23 -3.00 -18.33
N HIS A 123 10.52 -3.32 -18.47
CA HIS A 123 11.07 -3.89 -19.69
C HIS A 123 10.41 -5.23 -20.04
N TRP A 124 10.36 -6.17 -19.09
CA TRP A 124 9.72 -7.48 -19.28
C TRP A 124 8.21 -7.37 -19.43
N PHE A 125 7.56 -6.40 -18.77
CA PHE A 125 6.14 -6.11 -18.97
C PHE A 125 5.85 -5.65 -20.41
N GLY A 126 6.70 -4.77 -20.96
CA GLY A 126 6.60 -4.33 -22.35
C GLY A 126 6.79 -5.48 -23.35
N LEU A 127 7.77 -6.36 -23.11
CA LEU A 127 8.04 -7.52 -23.96
C LEU A 127 6.98 -8.62 -23.87
N ARG A 128 6.36 -8.79 -22.71
CA ARG A 128 5.24 -9.71 -22.50
C ARG A 128 4.02 -9.32 -23.37
N GLY A 129 3.79 -8.02 -23.59
CA GLY A 129 2.60 -7.53 -24.27
C GLY A 129 1.31 -7.91 -23.54
N SER A 130 0.21 -8.03 -24.27
CA SER A 130 -1.07 -8.49 -23.70
C SER A 130 -1.20 -10.00 -23.82
N LEU A 131 -1.33 -10.70 -22.68
CA LEU A 131 -1.69 -12.12 -22.67
C LEU A 131 -3.08 -12.39 -23.26
N PHE A 132 -3.95 -11.37 -23.32
CA PHE A 132 -5.31 -11.48 -23.86
C PHE A 132 -5.37 -11.29 -25.37
N PHE A 133 -4.36 -10.64 -25.96
CA PHE A 133 -4.24 -10.42 -27.40
C PHE A 133 -2.92 -11.01 -27.88
N THR A 134 -2.88 -12.34 -28.00
CA THR A 134 -1.74 -13.04 -28.58
C THR A 134 -1.65 -12.74 -30.07
N SER A 135 -0.68 -11.92 -30.49
CA SER A 135 -0.25 -11.88 -31.89
C SER A 135 0.35 -13.24 -32.26
N ALA A 136 0.00 -13.78 -33.43
CA ALA A 136 0.38 -15.10 -33.92
C ALA A 136 1.91 -15.34 -34.04
N SER A 137 2.73 -14.31 -33.80
CA SER A 137 4.20 -14.33 -33.91
C SER A 137 4.94 -14.71 -32.62
N ASN A 138 4.27 -14.79 -31.46
CA ASN A 138 4.96 -14.98 -30.18
C ASN A 138 4.92 -16.47 -29.78
N HIS A 139 6.10 -17.09 -29.64
CA HIS A 139 6.20 -18.45 -29.11
C HIS A 139 5.76 -18.48 -27.63
N LEU A 140 4.90 -19.44 -27.28
CA LEU A 140 4.36 -19.60 -25.91
C LEU A 140 5.43 -19.64 -24.80
N PRO A 141 6.60 -20.29 -24.98
CA PRO A 141 7.68 -20.27 -23.99
C PRO A 141 8.22 -18.88 -23.68
N ASP A 142 8.37 -18.03 -24.71
CA ASP A 142 8.90 -16.66 -24.54
C ASP A 142 7.90 -15.79 -23.76
N LEU A 143 6.60 -15.97 -24.02
CA LEU A 143 5.54 -15.29 -23.30
C LEU A 143 5.53 -15.65 -21.81
N LEU A 144 5.69 -16.94 -21.50
CA LEU A 144 5.78 -17.42 -20.12
C LEU A 144 7.06 -16.94 -19.43
N ALA A 145 8.21 -16.99 -20.11
CA ALA A 145 9.48 -16.50 -19.57
C ALA A 145 9.40 -15.00 -19.25
N ASN A 146 8.86 -14.19 -20.17
CA ASN A 146 8.63 -12.77 -19.97
C ASN A 146 7.67 -12.50 -18.81
N HIS A 147 6.61 -13.30 -18.67
CA HIS A 147 5.66 -13.18 -17.56
C HIS A 147 6.29 -13.55 -16.21
N LEU A 148 7.09 -14.61 -16.14
CA LEU A 148 7.83 -15.01 -14.93
C LEU A 148 8.78 -13.90 -14.48
N LEU A 149 9.57 -13.35 -15.41
CA LEU A 149 10.53 -12.28 -15.11
C LEU A 149 9.82 -10.99 -14.71
N CYS A 150 8.77 -10.60 -15.43
CA CYS A 150 7.91 -9.47 -15.06
C CYS A 150 7.36 -9.62 -13.63
N THR A 151 6.81 -10.79 -13.30
CA THR A 151 6.25 -11.11 -11.97
C THR A 151 7.33 -11.01 -10.90
N LEU A 152 8.51 -11.58 -11.14
CA LEU A 152 9.63 -11.58 -10.20
C LEU A 152 10.09 -10.15 -9.89
N PHE A 153 10.33 -9.34 -10.92
CA PHE A 153 10.78 -7.97 -10.74
C PHE A 153 9.72 -7.06 -10.13
N SER A 154 8.43 -7.29 -10.44
CA SER A 154 7.31 -6.59 -9.80
C SER A 154 7.25 -6.85 -8.30
N VAL A 155 7.42 -8.11 -7.89
CA VAL A 155 7.44 -8.50 -6.47
C VAL A 155 8.68 -7.96 -5.75
N LEU A 156 9.85 -8.06 -6.38
CA LEU A 156 11.09 -7.49 -5.83
C LEU A 156 10.96 -5.98 -5.63
N TYR A 157 10.45 -5.28 -6.64
CA TYR A 157 10.18 -3.85 -6.56
C TYR A 157 9.24 -3.52 -5.39
N ALA A 158 8.12 -4.24 -5.26
CA ALA A 158 7.18 -4.02 -4.17
C ALA A 158 7.83 -4.16 -2.79
N TRP A 159 8.58 -5.24 -2.53
CA TRP A 159 9.26 -5.45 -1.25
C TRP A 159 10.37 -4.44 -0.98
N LEU A 160 11.16 -4.09 -1.99
CA LEU A 160 12.22 -3.08 -1.87
C LEU A 160 11.66 -1.71 -1.53
N MET A 161 10.54 -1.33 -2.16
CA MET A 161 9.83 -0.09 -1.86
C MET A 161 9.23 -0.11 -0.45
N VAL A 162 8.60 -1.21 -0.04
CA VAL A 162 8.07 -1.37 1.34
C VAL A 162 9.18 -1.18 2.38
N PHE A 163 10.31 -1.88 2.24
CA PHE A 163 11.42 -1.75 3.18
C PHE A 163 12.10 -0.38 3.11
N GLY A 164 12.26 0.17 1.91
CA GLY A 164 12.83 1.49 1.67
C GLY A 164 12.02 2.59 2.34
N PHE A 165 10.70 2.61 2.15
CA PHE A 165 9.84 3.60 2.79
C PHE A 165 9.72 3.41 4.29
N ILE A 166 9.55 2.18 4.79
CA ILE A 166 9.53 1.93 6.24
C ILE A 166 10.82 2.47 6.88
N GLY A 167 11.98 2.17 6.29
CA GLY A 167 13.25 2.65 6.80
C GLY A 167 13.43 4.17 6.69
N LEU A 168 12.99 4.79 5.58
CA LEU A 168 12.99 6.24 5.37
C LEU A 168 12.16 6.96 6.43
N PHE A 169 10.90 6.54 6.61
CA PHE A 169 10.00 7.14 7.59
C PHE A 169 10.53 6.97 9.02
N ARG A 170 11.13 5.83 9.36
CA ARG A 170 11.78 5.67 10.65
C ARG A 170 12.98 6.57 10.85
N ARG A 171 13.78 6.82 9.81
CA ARG A 171 14.99 7.65 9.93
C ARG A 171 14.64 9.13 10.13
N PHE A 172 13.65 9.64 9.41
CA PHE A 172 13.34 11.07 9.38
C PHE A 172 12.11 11.48 10.20
N PHE A 173 11.15 10.56 10.41
CA PHE A 173 9.84 10.83 11.00
C PHE A 173 9.59 10.06 12.30
N SER A 174 10.62 9.47 12.92
CA SER A 174 10.51 8.76 14.22
C SER A 174 10.37 9.70 15.42
N SER A 175 10.68 10.98 15.26
CA SER A 175 10.45 11.97 16.32
C SER A 175 8.95 12.25 16.46
N GLY A 176 8.48 12.52 17.69
CA GLY A 176 7.07 12.77 18.02
C GLY A 176 6.49 14.08 17.48
N ASN A 177 6.72 14.39 16.20
CA ASN A 177 6.30 15.64 15.58
C ASN A 177 4.78 15.70 15.41
N ARG A 178 4.18 16.74 16.00
CA ARG A 178 2.73 16.97 15.97
C ARG A 178 2.18 17.18 14.55
N ARG A 179 2.94 17.80 13.65
CA ARG A 179 2.53 18.03 12.25
C ARG A 179 2.47 16.72 11.46
N ILE A 180 3.48 15.87 11.62
CA ILE A 180 3.55 14.55 10.96
C ILE A 180 2.39 13.67 11.46
N ARG A 181 2.14 13.68 12.78
CA ARG A 181 0.99 12.99 13.37
C ARG A 181 -0.34 13.50 12.80
N TYR A 182 -0.50 14.82 12.69
CA TYR A 182 -1.70 15.42 12.10
C TYR A 182 -1.93 14.95 10.65
N VAL A 183 -0.89 14.96 9.81
CA VAL A 183 -1.01 14.49 8.42
C VAL A 183 -1.38 13.01 8.39
N SER A 184 -0.70 12.16 9.17
CA SER A 184 -1.01 10.73 9.27
C SER A 184 -2.45 10.46 9.71
N ASP A 185 -2.95 11.24 10.67
CA ASP A 185 -4.32 11.13 11.18
C ASP A 185 -5.36 11.57 10.13
N SER A 186 -5.02 12.53 9.28
CA SER A 186 -5.91 13.01 8.23
C SER A 186 -6.00 12.04 7.04
N SER A 187 -4.96 11.22 6.81
CA SER A 187 -4.85 10.35 5.63
C SER A 187 -6.05 9.42 5.43
N TYR A 188 -6.64 8.88 6.50
CA TYR A 188 -7.80 7.99 6.36
C TYR A 188 -9.06 8.74 5.93
N TRP A 189 -9.29 9.96 6.43
CA TRP A 189 -10.37 10.84 5.96
C TRP A 189 -10.17 11.23 4.49
N LEU A 190 -8.96 11.63 4.12
CA LEU A 190 -8.61 11.98 2.76
C LEU A 190 -8.86 10.78 1.83
N TYR A 191 -8.43 9.58 2.20
CA TYR A 191 -8.68 8.35 1.43
C TYR A 191 -10.18 8.10 1.20
N LEU A 192 -11.05 8.33 2.18
CA LEU A 192 -12.48 8.09 2.00
C LEU A 192 -13.14 9.08 1.03
N VAL A 193 -12.74 10.37 1.09
CA VAL A 193 -13.48 11.48 0.48
C VAL A 193 -12.73 12.16 -0.68
N HIS A 194 -11.53 11.71 -1.05
CA HIS A 194 -10.77 12.36 -2.14
C HIS A 194 -11.41 12.26 -3.53
N LEU A 195 -12.17 11.20 -3.83
CA LEU A 195 -12.69 10.99 -5.18
C LEU A 195 -13.64 12.09 -5.67
N PRO A 196 -14.72 12.47 -4.95
CA PRO A 196 -15.63 13.50 -5.46
C PRO A 196 -14.94 14.85 -5.76
N PRO A 197 -14.11 15.43 -4.87
CA PRO A 197 -13.36 16.65 -5.17
C PRO A 197 -12.44 16.51 -6.40
N ILE A 198 -11.73 15.38 -6.51
CA ILE A 198 -10.84 15.14 -7.66
C ILE A 198 -11.64 15.07 -8.96
N MET A 199 -12.74 14.33 -8.98
CA MET A 199 -13.59 14.20 -10.18
C MET A 199 -14.17 15.55 -10.60
N LEU A 200 -14.67 16.35 -9.65
CA LEU A 200 -15.22 17.68 -9.93
C LEU A 200 -14.15 18.62 -10.49
N LEU A 201 -12.96 18.64 -9.90
CA LEU A 201 -11.85 19.46 -10.38
C LEU A 201 -11.34 18.98 -11.75
N GLN A 202 -11.33 17.67 -12.00
CA GLN A 202 -10.99 17.11 -13.31
C GLN A 202 -11.96 17.56 -14.41
N ILE A 203 -13.27 17.52 -14.13
CA ILE A 203 -14.30 17.99 -15.07
C ILE A 203 -14.14 19.50 -15.30
N TRP A 204 -13.94 20.27 -14.23
CA TRP A 204 -13.81 21.72 -14.31
C TRP A 204 -12.55 22.19 -15.07
N MET A 205 -11.43 21.49 -14.91
CA MET A 205 -10.16 21.81 -15.56
C MET A 205 -9.93 21.04 -16.87
N ALA A 206 -10.93 20.29 -17.36
CA ALA A 206 -10.80 19.44 -18.54
C ALA A 206 -10.36 20.24 -19.77
N ASP A 207 -11.03 21.35 -20.05
CA ASP A 207 -10.83 22.15 -21.28
C ASP A 207 -9.70 23.20 -21.16
N TRP A 208 -9.06 23.32 -19.99
CA TRP A 208 -8.00 24.32 -19.83
C TRP A 208 -6.76 23.99 -20.66
N PRO A 209 -6.07 24.98 -21.26
CA PRO A 209 -4.91 24.75 -22.12
C PRO A 209 -3.61 24.45 -21.35
N TRP A 210 -3.70 23.96 -20.10
CA TRP A 210 -2.53 23.68 -19.26
C TRP A 210 -1.94 22.29 -19.53
N PRO A 211 -0.60 22.12 -19.36
CA PRO A 211 0.03 20.81 -19.42
C PRO A 211 -0.59 19.83 -18.41
N GLY A 212 -0.71 18.55 -18.78
CA GLY A 212 -1.35 17.53 -17.94
C GLY A 212 -0.73 17.40 -16.55
N ALA A 213 0.60 17.49 -16.43
CA ALA A 213 1.30 17.44 -15.14
C ALA A 213 0.88 18.60 -14.21
N VAL A 214 0.71 19.80 -14.76
CA VAL A 214 0.27 20.98 -14.00
C VAL A 214 -1.17 20.79 -13.53
N LYS A 215 -2.06 20.27 -14.39
CA LYS A 215 -3.43 19.94 -14.00
C LYS A 215 -3.46 18.92 -12.86
N VAL A 216 -2.73 17.81 -12.99
CA VAL A 216 -2.69 16.76 -11.96
C VAL A 216 -2.17 17.30 -10.63
N LEU A 217 -1.05 18.02 -10.64
CA LEU A 217 -0.49 18.60 -9.41
C LEU A 217 -1.44 19.63 -8.79
N GLY A 218 -2.06 20.49 -9.61
CA GLY A 218 -3.05 21.46 -9.15
C GLY A 218 -4.27 20.80 -8.52
N ILE A 219 -4.87 19.81 -9.19
CA ILE A 219 -6.03 19.06 -8.70
C ILE A 219 -5.70 18.35 -7.38
N CYS A 220 -4.54 17.68 -7.29
CA CYS A 220 -4.10 17.01 -6.08
C CYS A 220 -3.85 18.00 -4.93
N ALA A 221 -3.20 19.13 -5.20
CA ALA A 221 -2.92 20.15 -4.19
C ALA A 221 -4.21 20.79 -3.66
N VAL A 222 -5.12 21.20 -4.55
CA VAL A 222 -6.39 21.84 -4.19
C VAL A 222 -7.30 20.87 -3.43
N SER A 223 -7.45 19.63 -3.92
CA SER A 223 -8.26 18.62 -3.23
C SER A 223 -7.70 18.28 -1.85
N THR A 224 -6.38 18.10 -1.72
CA THR A 224 -5.73 17.85 -0.44
C THR A 224 -5.93 19.02 0.53
N ALA A 225 -5.69 20.25 0.09
CA ALA A 225 -5.88 21.44 0.93
C ALA A 225 -7.33 21.58 1.41
N ALA A 226 -8.30 21.44 0.50
CA ALA A 226 -9.72 21.50 0.84
C ALA A 226 -10.11 20.42 1.86
N LEU A 227 -9.66 19.18 1.66
CA LEU A 227 -9.96 18.08 2.58
C LEU A 227 -9.28 18.23 3.94
N LEU A 228 -8.07 18.80 4.00
CA LEU A 228 -7.41 19.12 5.26
C LEU A 228 -8.13 20.22 6.04
N VAL A 229 -8.66 21.22 5.36
CA VAL A 229 -9.51 22.25 5.98
C VAL A 229 -10.78 21.63 6.54
N ILE A 230 -11.50 20.84 5.74
CA ILE A 230 -12.71 20.13 6.19
C ILE A 230 -12.38 19.19 7.36
N TYR A 231 -11.24 18.51 7.31
CA TYR A 231 -10.81 17.63 8.39
C TYR A 231 -10.68 18.38 9.72
N GLU A 232 -9.97 19.52 9.73
CA GLU A 232 -9.74 20.30 10.95
C GLU A 232 -11.03 20.82 11.58
N TYR A 233 -11.96 21.33 10.76
CA TYR A 233 -13.17 21.99 11.26
C TYR A 233 -14.37 21.07 11.46
N ALA A 234 -14.55 20.04 10.62
CA ALA A 234 -15.78 19.24 10.59
C ALA A 234 -15.60 17.77 11.02
N VAL A 235 -14.37 17.22 11.00
CA VAL A 235 -14.14 15.79 11.22
C VAL A 235 -13.36 15.52 12.50
N ARG A 236 -12.23 16.21 12.69
CA ARG A 236 -11.23 15.87 13.71
C ARG A 236 -11.78 15.76 15.13
N TYR A 237 -12.69 16.66 15.49
CA TYR A 237 -13.27 16.75 16.83
C TYR A 237 -14.72 16.22 16.90
N THR A 238 -15.20 15.56 15.85
CA THR A 238 -16.56 15.02 15.80
C THR A 238 -16.57 13.51 16.02
N PHE A 239 -17.79 12.95 16.14
CA PHE A 239 -17.98 11.50 16.21
C PHE A 239 -17.34 10.78 15.02
N ILE A 240 -17.34 11.40 13.83
CA ILE A 240 -16.71 10.87 12.63
C ILE A 240 -15.19 10.74 12.85
N GLY A 241 -14.51 11.79 13.31
CA GLY A 241 -13.09 11.72 13.65
C GLY A 241 -12.79 10.72 14.76
N ALA A 242 -13.68 10.60 15.74
CA ALA A 242 -13.55 9.63 16.82
C ALA A 242 -13.65 8.18 16.36
N MET A 243 -14.58 7.88 15.43
CA MET A 243 -14.74 6.55 14.83
C MET A 243 -13.56 6.20 13.92
N LEU A 244 -13.08 7.17 13.14
CA LEU A 244 -12.04 6.96 12.13
C LEU A 244 -10.61 6.91 12.71
N ASN A 245 -10.31 7.77 13.70
CA ASN A 245 -8.94 7.99 14.20
C ASN A 245 -8.81 7.90 15.73
N GLY A 246 -9.87 7.47 16.44
CA GLY A 246 -9.95 7.55 17.89
C GLY A 246 -10.34 8.95 18.39
N ARG A 247 -10.94 9.02 19.58
CA ARG A 247 -11.39 10.29 20.18
C ARG A 247 -10.20 11.23 20.41
N LYS A 248 -10.35 12.49 19.98
CA LYS A 248 -9.37 13.55 20.20
C LYS A 248 -10.04 14.71 20.92
N THR A 249 -9.43 15.14 22.01
CA THR A 249 -9.86 16.34 22.73
C THR A 249 -9.07 17.54 22.23
N ARG A 250 -9.73 18.69 22.13
CA ARG A 250 -9.01 19.97 22.02
C ARG A 250 -8.31 20.14 23.35
N ARG A 251 -6.99 20.35 23.34
CA ARG A 251 -6.32 20.82 24.57
C ARG A 251 -6.90 22.20 24.85
N ASP A 252 -7.60 22.34 25.96
CA ASP A 252 -8.02 23.65 26.42
C ASP A 252 -6.78 24.51 26.57
N THR A 253 -6.77 25.65 25.89
CA THR A 253 -5.73 26.67 25.99
C THR A 253 -5.83 27.43 27.33
N GLY A 254 -6.07 26.70 28.43
CA GLY A 254 -6.38 27.26 29.74
C GLY A 254 -5.90 26.43 30.95
N SER A 255 -4.96 25.50 30.78
CA SER A 255 -4.37 24.77 31.91
C SER A 255 -2.84 24.96 31.94
N PRO A 256 -2.29 25.75 32.88
CA PRO A 256 -0.86 25.73 33.16
C PRO A 256 -0.53 24.48 33.99
N GLY A 257 0.53 23.77 33.62
CA GLY A 257 1.03 22.56 34.30
C GLY A 257 1.85 21.68 33.39
#